data_AF-A0A452QBP4-F1
#
_entry.id   AF-A0A452QBP4-F1
#
_cell.length_a   1.000
_cell.length_b   1.000
_cell.length_c   1.000
_cell.angle_alpha   90.00
_cell.angle_beta   90.00
_cell.angle_gamma   90.00
#
_symmetry.space_group_name_H-M   'P 1'
#
loop_
_entity.id
_entity.type
_entity.pdbx_description
1 polymer ?
#
loop_
_entity_poly.entity_id
_entity_poly.type
_entity_poly.pdbx_seq_one_letter_code
_entity_poly.pdbx_strand_id
1 'polypeptide(L)'
;SRRPTTGTTGPTMATDILGEAGLHFDELDKLRVLDPEVTQQTAELKEECKDSVDKTGQFQKIVGGLTELLTNLQKKPKKNERMKATGAQNLLISIAKQREGQWQQLHALIAEKKMQLERYWFNDLCSCLLTLLILIPDPLH
;
A
#
# COMPACT_ATOMS: atom_id res chain seq x y z
N SER A 1 49.27 46.22 78.19
CA SER A 1 48.51 44.99 78.43
C SER A 1 47.31 44.98 77.49
N ARG A 2 47.41 44.26 76.35
CA ARG A 2 46.32 44.16 75.35
C ARG A 2 45.42 42.98 75.74
N ARG A 3 44.13 43.21 75.99
CA ARG A 3 43.09 42.19 75.87
C ARG A 3 42.64 42.14 74.40
N PRO A 4 42.59 40.98 73.75
CA PRO A 4 41.82 40.84 72.52
C PRO A 4 40.34 40.70 72.90
N THR A 5 39.52 41.58 72.34
CA THR A 5 38.07 41.44 72.29
C THR A 5 37.74 40.24 71.39
N THR A 6 37.09 39.22 71.94
CA THR A 6 36.46 38.14 71.17
C THR A 6 35.27 38.75 70.41
N GLY A 7 35.55 39.26 69.22
CA GLY A 7 34.53 39.68 68.27
C GLY A 7 33.79 38.45 67.78
N THR A 8 32.50 38.42 68.08
CA THR A 8 31.49 37.50 67.52
C THR A 8 31.65 37.36 66.01
N THR A 9 32.12 36.20 65.55
CA THR A 9 32.08 35.77 64.14
C THR A 9 31.26 34.48 64.04
N GLY A 10 29.94 34.61 64.19
CA GLY A 10 28.96 33.70 63.57
C GLY A 10 28.10 34.55 62.63
N PRO A 11 27.32 33.99 61.68
CA PRO A 11 27.14 32.59 61.25
C PRO A 11 27.70 32.31 59.83
N THR A 12 28.25 33.32 59.14
CA THR A 12 28.61 33.29 57.71
C THR A 12 29.80 32.38 57.38
N MET A 13 30.81 32.31 58.25
CA MET A 13 31.93 31.39 58.04
C MET A 13 31.50 29.93 58.21
N ALA A 14 30.49 29.65 59.04
CA ALA A 14 30.00 28.28 59.24
C ALA A 14 29.14 27.81 58.07
N THR A 15 28.35 28.70 57.45
CA THR A 15 27.54 28.37 56.28
C THR A 15 28.38 28.07 55.04
N ASP A 16 29.53 28.73 54.86
CA ASP A 16 30.45 28.47 53.74
C ASP A 16 31.13 27.10 53.86
N ILE A 17 31.62 26.73 55.04
CA ILE A 17 32.28 25.43 55.27
C ILE A 17 31.28 24.27 55.13
N LEU A 18 30.02 24.49 55.54
CA LEU A 18 28.95 23.52 55.40
C LEU A 18 28.48 23.38 53.95
N GLY A 19 28.38 24.49 53.19
CA GLY A 19 28.11 24.47 51.76
C GLY A 19 29.20 23.75 50.96
N GLU A 20 30.48 23.92 51.33
CA GLU A 20 31.63 23.23 50.71
C GLU A 20 31.66 21.72 51.03
N ALA A 21 31.05 21.30 52.15
CA ALA A 21 30.83 19.91 52.51
C ALA A 21 29.52 19.31 51.93
N GLY A 22 28.77 20.08 51.12
CA GLY A 22 27.50 19.67 50.53
C GLY A 22 26.32 19.69 51.52
N LEU A 23 26.41 20.44 52.61
CA LEU A 23 25.39 20.54 53.65
C LEU A 23 24.69 21.91 53.58
N HIS A 24 23.44 21.91 53.13
CA HIS A 24 22.55 23.05 52.99
C HIS A 24 21.55 23.11 54.15
N PHE A 25 21.28 24.30 54.69
CA PHE A 25 20.20 24.48 55.66
C PHE A 25 18.88 24.80 54.95
N ASP A 26 17.82 24.12 55.37
CA ASP A 26 16.44 24.35 54.92
C ASP A 26 15.76 25.46 55.75
N GLU A 27 14.62 25.97 55.31
CA GLU A 27 13.84 27.07 55.95
C GLU A 27 13.37 26.76 57.39
N LEU A 28 13.54 25.51 57.85
CA LEU A 28 13.23 25.01 59.19
C LEU A 28 14.47 24.68 60.04
N ASP A 29 15.64 25.25 59.70
CA ASP A 29 16.93 25.04 60.38
C ASP A 29 17.39 23.56 60.44
N LYS A 30 17.00 22.76 59.45
CA LYS A 30 17.44 21.37 59.32
C LYS A 30 18.57 21.26 58.31
N LEU A 31 19.64 20.58 58.71
CA LEU A 31 20.81 20.29 57.89
C LEU A 31 20.43 19.23 56.82
N ARG A 32 20.55 19.56 55.54
CA ARG A 32 20.28 18.69 54.38
C ARG A 32 21.53 18.55 53.53
N VAL A 33 21.73 17.40 52.91
CA VAL A 33 22.92 17.10 52.08
C VAL A 33 22.75 17.53 50.62
N LEU A 34 21.57 18.03 50.24
CA LEU A 34 21.27 18.52 48.89
C LEU A 34 20.55 19.85 48.97
N ASP A 35 20.88 20.74 48.02
CA ASP A 35 20.20 22.02 47.84
C ASP A 35 18.71 21.78 47.52
N PRO A 36 17.76 22.39 48.28
CA PRO A 36 16.34 22.24 48.03
C PRO A 36 15.91 22.70 46.64
N GLU A 37 16.57 23.72 46.06
CA GLU A 37 16.26 24.22 44.72
C GLU A 37 16.63 23.18 43.65
N VAL A 38 17.81 22.57 43.76
CA VAL A 38 18.28 21.51 42.85
C VAL A 38 17.40 20.27 42.96
N THR A 39 16.94 19.94 44.17
CA THR A 39 16.05 18.79 44.41
C THR A 39 14.70 19.00 43.75
N GLN A 40 14.14 20.22 43.83
CA GLN A 40 12.88 20.58 43.20
C GLN A 40 12.98 20.64 41.67
N GLN A 41 14.02 21.29 41.13
CA GLN A 41 14.27 21.31 39.69
C GLN A 41 14.46 19.90 39.12
N THR A 42 15.13 19.01 39.85
CA THR A 42 15.31 17.61 39.44
C THR A 42 13.97 16.85 39.45
N ALA A 43 13.07 17.17 40.38
CA ALA A 43 11.73 16.57 40.43
C ALA A 43 10.83 17.06 39.28
N GLU A 44 10.86 18.35 38.98
CA GLU A 44 10.13 18.96 37.87
C GLU A 44 10.62 18.42 36.52
N LEU A 45 11.94 18.37 36.30
CA LEU A 45 12.54 17.82 35.09
C LEU A 45 12.16 16.34 34.87
N LYS A 46 12.05 15.57 35.96
CA LYS A 46 11.63 14.16 35.90
C LYS A 46 10.17 14.01 35.47
N GLU A 47 9.29 14.91 35.92
CA GLU A 47 7.89 14.98 35.48
C GLU A 47 7.81 15.38 34.00
N GLU A 48 8.47 16.48 33.60
CA GLU A 48 8.47 16.94 32.21
C GLU A 48 9.00 15.89 31.22
N CYS A 49 10.05 15.17 31.62
CA CYS A 49 10.61 14.09 30.81
C CYS A 49 9.61 12.94 30.65
N LYS A 50 8.87 12.59 31.72
CA LYS A 50 7.83 11.58 31.69
C LYS A 50 6.67 11.99 30.78
N ASP A 51 6.25 13.24 30.89
CA ASP A 51 5.22 13.86 30.04
C ASP A 51 5.62 13.86 28.56
N SER A 52 6.89 14.16 28.28
CA SER A 52 7.44 14.17 26.92
C SER A 52 7.49 12.77 26.31
N VAL A 53 7.85 11.76 27.10
CA VAL A 53 7.83 10.35 26.68
C VAL A 53 6.38 9.88 26.43
N ASP A 54 5.43 10.27 27.28
CA ASP A 54 4.03 9.87 27.10
C ASP A 54 3.42 10.50 25.84
N LYS A 55 3.64 11.81 25.62
CA LYS A 55 3.26 12.52 24.39
C LYS A 55 3.87 11.87 23.14
N THR A 56 5.14 11.45 23.22
CA THR A 56 5.81 10.72 22.14
C THR A 56 5.16 9.36 21.89
N GLY A 57 4.79 8.63 22.94
CA GLY A 57 4.07 7.37 22.83
C GLY A 57 2.69 7.52 22.19
N GLN A 58 1.95 8.59 22.54
CA GLN A 58 0.67 8.92 21.92
C GLN A 58 0.83 9.27 20.43
N PHE A 59 1.85 10.07 20.08
CA PHE A 59 2.15 10.38 18.68
C PHE A 59 2.46 9.13 17.87
N GLN A 60 3.27 8.22 18.39
CA GLN A 60 3.57 6.94 17.73
C GLN A 60 2.32 6.09 17.51
N LYS A 61 1.37 6.06 18.45
CA LYS A 61 0.07 5.38 18.27
C LYS A 61 -0.74 6.00 17.12
N ILE A 62 -0.79 7.32 17.04
CA ILE A 62 -1.51 8.04 15.98
C ILE A 62 -0.87 7.75 14.62
N VAL A 63 0.46 7.85 14.52
CA VAL A 63 1.20 7.56 13.28
C VAL A 63 1.07 6.09 12.88
N GLY A 64 1.07 5.17 13.85
CA GLY A 64 0.81 3.75 13.62
C GLY A 64 -0.58 3.51 13.03
N GLY A 65 -1.63 4.10 13.62
CA GLY A 65 -3.00 4.01 13.11
C GLY A 65 -3.16 4.63 11.72
N LEU A 66 -2.51 5.78 11.46
CA LEU A 66 -2.50 6.41 10.14
C LEU A 66 -1.77 5.56 9.10
N THR A 67 -0.64 4.94 9.46
CA THR A 67 0.13 4.04 8.59
C THR A 67 -0.70 2.81 8.22
N GLU A 68 -1.46 2.26 9.16
CA GLU A 68 -2.35 1.13 8.92
C GLU A 68 -3.52 1.51 8.00
N LEU A 69 -4.14 2.67 8.22
CA LEU A 69 -5.17 3.22 7.32
C LEU A 69 -4.60 3.43 5.90
N LEU A 70 -3.42 4.02 5.78
CA LEU A 70 -2.74 4.23 4.50
C LEU A 70 -2.43 2.91 3.80
N THR A 71 -1.96 1.90 4.54
CA THR A 71 -1.67 0.56 4.02
C THR A 71 -2.94 -0.13 3.51
N ASN A 72 -4.06 0.00 4.23
CA ASN A 72 -5.36 -0.52 3.84
C ASN A 72 -5.90 0.17 2.58
N LEU A 73 -5.75 1.50 2.50
CA LEU A 73 -6.12 2.29 1.34
C LEU A 73 -5.26 2.01 0.12
N GLN A 74 -4.00 1.62 0.27
CA GLN A 74 -3.14 1.27 -0.87
C GLN A 74 -3.38 -0.15 -1.38
N LYS A 75 -3.65 -1.13 -0.49
CA LYS A 75 -3.77 -2.55 -0.87
C LYS A 75 -5.15 -2.90 -1.46
N LYS A 76 -6.24 -2.36 -0.92
CA LYS A 76 -7.61 -2.74 -1.31
C LYS A 76 -8.03 -2.27 -2.72
N PRO A 77 -7.93 -1.00 -3.09
CA PRO A 77 -8.36 -0.53 -4.42
C PRO A 77 -7.46 -1.08 -5.52
N LYS A 78 -6.14 -1.10 -5.31
CA LYS A 78 -5.17 -1.58 -6.30
C LYS A 78 -5.38 -3.04 -6.72
N LYS A 79 -5.82 -3.91 -5.80
CA LYS A 79 -6.10 -5.32 -6.12
C LYS A 79 -7.47 -5.48 -6.76
N ASN A 80 -8.50 -4.81 -6.24
CA ASN A 80 -9.88 -4.97 -6.72
C ASN A 80 -10.06 -4.40 -8.13
N GLU A 81 -9.55 -3.21 -8.41
CA GLU A 81 -9.68 -2.58 -9.73
C GLU A 81 -8.87 -3.30 -10.81
N ARG A 82 -7.63 -3.71 -10.49
CA ARG A 82 -6.84 -4.54 -11.41
C ARG A 82 -7.54 -5.86 -11.74
N MET A 83 -8.13 -6.51 -10.74
CA MET A 83 -8.87 -7.76 -10.95
C MET A 83 -10.09 -7.55 -11.86
N LYS A 84 -10.84 -6.47 -11.68
CA LYS A 84 -11.96 -6.10 -12.56
C LYS A 84 -11.51 -5.81 -13.98
N ALA A 85 -10.43 -5.05 -14.16
CA ALA A 85 -9.88 -4.74 -15.47
C ALA A 85 -9.40 -5.99 -16.21
N THR A 86 -8.68 -6.89 -15.53
CA THR A 86 -8.26 -8.18 -16.09
C THR A 86 -9.46 -9.07 -16.44
N GLY A 87 -10.50 -9.10 -15.60
CA GLY A 87 -11.74 -9.82 -15.90
C GLY A 87 -12.42 -9.34 -17.18
N ALA A 88 -12.57 -8.02 -17.34
CA ALA A 88 -13.14 -7.41 -18.54
C ALA A 88 -12.29 -7.69 -19.80
N GLN A 89 -10.96 -7.61 -19.68
CA GLN A 89 -10.04 -7.91 -20.77
C GLN A 89 -10.15 -9.37 -21.24
N ASN A 90 -10.20 -10.31 -20.30
CA ASN A 90 -10.37 -11.74 -20.62
C ASN A 90 -11.68 -12.01 -21.34
N LEU A 91 -12.76 -11.33 -20.93
CA LEU A 91 -14.05 -11.42 -21.62
C LEU A 91 -13.94 -10.95 -23.07
N LEU A 92 -13.32 -9.78 -23.31
CA LEU A 92 -13.12 -9.27 -24.68
C LEU A 92 -12.28 -10.23 -25.55
N ILE A 93 -11.21 -10.79 -25.00
CA ILE A 93 -10.38 -11.79 -25.69
C ILE A 93 -11.20 -13.05 -26.02
N SER A 94 -12.06 -13.51 -25.10
CA SER A 94 -12.91 -14.67 -25.34
C SER A 94 -13.93 -14.42 -26.45
N ILE A 95 -14.55 -13.24 -26.49
CA ILE A 95 -15.49 -12.84 -27.53
C ILE A 95 -14.78 -12.75 -28.89
N ALA A 96 -13.57 -12.20 -28.93
CA ALA A 96 -12.77 -12.15 -30.16
C ALA A 96 -12.47 -13.56 -30.69
N LYS A 97 -12.04 -14.49 -29.82
CA LYS A 97 -11.82 -15.90 -30.19
C LYS A 97 -13.09 -16.59 -30.67
N GLN A 98 -14.22 -16.32 -30.02
CA GLN A 98 -15.51 -16.88 -30.44
C GLN A 98 -15.91 -16.38 -31.84
N ARG A 99 -15.74 -15.08 -32.12
CA ARG A 99 -16.01 -14.51 -33.44
C ARG A 99 -15.12 -15.11 -34.51
N GLU A 100 -13.84 -15.27 -34.23
CA GLU A 100 -12.89 -15.91 -35.15
C GLU A 100 -13.31 -17.35 -35.47
N GLY A 101 -13.66 -18.14 -34.45
CA GLY A 101 -14.15 -19.51 -34.65
C GLY A 101 -15.44 -19.57 -35.47
N GLN A 102 -16.40 -18.67 -35.20
CA GLN A 102 -17.62 -18.56 -36.01
C GLN A 102 -17.31 -18.20 -37.47
N TRP A 103 -16.37 -17.28 -37.68
CA TRP A 103 -15.98 -16.86 -39.01
C TRP A 103 -15.35 -18.02 -39.80
N GLN A 104 -14.45 -18.78 -39.17
CA GLN A 104 -13.84 -19.97 -39.77
C GLN A 104 -14.88 -21.04 -40.11
N GLN A 105 -15.85 -21.29 -39.22
CA GLN A 105 -16.93 -22.24 -39.46
C GLN A 105 -17.81 -21.82 -40.65
N LEU A 106 -18.21 -20.55 -40.72
CA LEU A 106 -18.99 -20.01 -41.84
C LEU A 106 -18.20 -20.08 -43.15
N HIS A 107 -16.91 -19.76 -43.12
CA HIS A 107 -16.06 -19.83 -44.30
C HIS A 107 -15.93 -21.26 -44.83
N ALA A 108 -15.80 -22.26 -43.94
CA ALA A 108 -15.80 -23.66 -44.32
C ALA A 108 -17.13 -24.10 -44.97
N LEU A 109 -18.27 -23.69 -44.40
CA LEU A 109 -19.59 -23.98 -44.97
C LEU A 109 -19.77 -23.35 -46.35
N ILE A 110 -19.35 -22.10 -46.53
CA ILE A 110 -19.39 -21.42 -47.84
C ILE A 110 -18.56 -22.19 -48.86
N ALA A 111 -17.35 -22.63 -48.50
CA ALA A 111 -16.50 -23.42 -49.39
C ALA A 111 -17.14 -24.74 -49.78
N GLU A 112 -17.76 -25.46 -48.83
CA GLU A 112 -18.49 -26.69 -49.09
C GLU A 112 -19.66 -26.46 -50.06
N LYS A 113 -20.47 -25.41 -49.84
CA LYS A 113 -21.61 -25.10 -50.71
C LYS A 113 -21.19 -24.68 -52.12
N LYS A 114 -20.09 -23.92 -52.25
CA LYS A 114 -19.51 -23.60 -53.56
C LYS A 114 -19.06 -24.86 -54.29
N MET A 115 -18.38 -25.77 -53.61
CA MET A 115 -17.96 -27.04 -54.19
C MET A 115 -19.16 -27.90 -54.62
N GLN A 116 -20.22 -27.96 -53.80
CA GLN A 116 -21.47 -28.64 -54.16
C GLN A 116 -22.07 -28.04 -55.43
N LEU A 117 -22.14 -26.71 -55.51
CA LEU A 117 -22.64 -26.00 -56.68
C LEU A 117 -21.82 -26.36 -57.93
N GLU A 118 -20.50 -26.24 -57.90
CA GLU A 118 -19.63 -26.58 -59.04
C GLU A 118 -19.84 -28.01 -59.53
N ARG A 119 -20.05 -28.97 -58.62
CA ARG A 119 -20.38 -30.36 -58.99
C ARG A 119 -21.72 -30.48 -59.71
N TYR A 120 -22.76 -29.78 -59.26
CA TYR A 120 -24.06 -29.78 -59.94
C TYR A 120 -23.95 -29.17 -61.34
N TRP A 121 -23.28 -28.01 -61.46
CA TRP A 121 -23.07 -27.37 -62.76
C TRP A 121 -22.32 -28.27 -63.73
N PHE A 122 -21.24 -28.93 -63.28
CA PHE A 122 -20.49 -29.86 -64.12
C PHE A 122 -21.34 -31.06 -64.56
N ASN A 123 -22.12 -31.66 -63.66
CA ASN A 123 -23.01 -32.77 -63.99
C ASN A 123 -24.11 -32.37 -64.98
N ASP A 124 -24.75 -31.22 -64.80
CA ASP A 124 -25.79 -30.73 -65.70
C ASP A 124 -25.21 -30.44 -67.10
N LEU A 125 -24.05 -29.79 -67.18
CA LEU A 125 -23.34 -29.59 -68.45
C LEU A 125 -23.03 -30.92 -69.15
N CYS A 126 -22.55 -31.91 -68.41
CA CYS A 126 -22.23 -33.23 -68.95
C CYS A 126 -23.49 -33.97 -69.43
N SER A 127 -24.60 -33.86 -68.69
CA SER A 127 -25.90 -34.43 -69.06
C SER A 127 -26.48 -33.78 -70.32
N CYS A 128 -26.43 -32.45 -70.43
CA CYS A 128 -26.85 -31.71 -71.61
C CYS A 128 -26.01 -32.08 -72.84
N LEU A 129 -24.68 -32.17 -72.70
CA LEU A 129 -23.78 -32.60 -73.77
C LEU A 129 -24.08 -34.03 -74.22
N LEU A 130 -24.31 -34.95 -73.28
CA LEU A 130 -24.65 -36.33 -73.58
C LEU A 130 -26.01 -36.42 -74.29
N THR A 131 -27.00 -35.64 -73.85
CA THR A 131 -28.32 -35.57 -74.49
C THR A 131 -28.22 -35.02 -75.92
N LEU A 132 -27.43 -33.96 -76.13
CA LEU A 132 -27.17 -33.41 -77.46
C LEU A 132 -26.46 -34.42 -78.37
N LEU A 133 -25.46 -35.17 -77.86
CA LEU A 133 -24.79 -36.23 -78.60
C LEU A 133 -25.74 -37.36 -79.05
N ILE A 134 -26.71 -37.73 -78.20
CA ILE A 134 -27.70 -38.78 -78.52
C ILE A 134 -28.77 -38.26 -79.49
N LEU A 135 -29.12 -36.97 -79.45
CA LEU A 135 -30.16 -36.36 -80.30
C LEU A 135 -29.66 -35.86 -81.67
N ILE A 136 -28.36 -35.88 -81.96
CA ILE A 136 -27.87 -35.62 -83.32
C ILE A 136 -28.29 -36.84 -84.18
N PRO A 137 -29.23 -36.68 -85.13
CA PRO A 137 -29.59 -37.78 -86.02
C PRO A 137 -28.37 -38.12 -86.88
N ASP A 138 -27.99 -39.40 -86.90
CA ASP A 138 -26.96 -39.92 -87.80
C ASP A 138 -27.29 -39.49 -89.25
N PRO A 139 -26.46 -38.67 -89.92
CA PRO A 139 -26.72 -38.21 -91.28
C PRO A 139 -26.36 -39.27 -92.35
N LEU A 140 -26.37 -40.55 -91.99
CA LEU A 140 -26.02 -41.67 -92.88
C LEU A 140 -27.16 -42.70 -92.94
N HIS A 141 -28.28 -42.30 -93.54
CA HIS A 141 -29.09 -43.17 -94.40
C HIS A 141 -29.87 -42.34 -95.43
#